data_AF-A0A5M9P4Z7-F1
#
_entry.id   AF-A0A5M9P4Z7-F1
#
_cell.length_a   1.000
_cell.length_b   1.000
_cell.length_c   1.000
_cell.angle_alpha   90.00
_cell.angle_beta   90.00
_cell.angle_gamma   90.00
#
_symmetry.space_group_name_H-M   'P 1'
#
loop_
_entity.id
_entity.type
_entity.pdbx_description
1 polymer ?
#
loop_
_entity_poly.entity_id
_entity_poly.type
_entity_poly.pdbx_seq_one_letter_code
_entity_poly.pdbx_strand_id
1 'polypeptide(L)'
;MLDILEVINEATKEANSFENHAAKDLTLEERLLYLQGLALVMNADGEIHPEEKEYIRILIKSFEMDESILESFVEFAQRPDKDTVQAFFRTFRRRPIAQLFLFDALMMTRRDDSVDEREKAVVDKIAEQLEVLKGTYQDIYDLFCHIKNKDWEESALYFSSHLLNPEHFKHLLDYFEVDFDNLMLSSEKLQEKRFKQVILSKLNVENYEWEELKYYSDGIITTPNSKVTSHYVDLTSSLMSLVELIVPKVQSDLDRGKICVNPNEELESENGEILASVKSLGLNYDKENKCFNLHLSDDDAKKDEEIYSIACYLSTGFVGRSNNINDIIAFILQDENASIAQARRHPSYPNERCFPRSGNEYLDEVLEFEGKLYLNEFNNSYVHYAEFVECIESNFSVLKSGKIRIATF
;
A
#
# COMPACT_ATOMS: atom_id res chain seq x y z
N MET A 1 29.83 23.49 -22.92
CA MET A 1 31.17 23.45 -22.32
C MET A 1 30.99 22.62 -21.07
N LEU A 2 31.32 21.32 -21.15
CA LEU A 2 31.13 20.36 -20.06
C LEU A 2 32.00 20.79 -18.87
N ASP A 3 31.39 20.92 -17.70
CA ASP A 3 32.12 21.20 -16.46
C ASP A 3 32.93 19.93 -16.11
N ILE A 4 34.25 20.07 -16.03
CA ILE A 4 35.15 18.95 -15.73
C ILE A 4 34.80 18.34 -14.38
N LEU A 5 34.25 19.12 -13.45
CA LEU A 5 33.76 18.62 -12.16
C LEU A 5 32.52 17.75 -12.30
N GLU A 6 31.62 18.08 -13.23
CA GLU A 6 30.41 17.30 -13.53
C GLU A 6 30.78 15.96 -14.16
N VAL A 7 31.71 15.97 -15.13
CA VAL A 7 32.25 14.74 -15.75
C VAL A 7 32.97 13.84 -14.73
N ILE A 8 33.74 14.43 -13.80
CA ILE A 8 34.40 13.65 -12.74
C ILE A 8 33.36 13.05 -11.79
N ASN A 9 32.34 13.81 -11.40
CA ASN A 9 31.29 13.33 -10.50
C ASN A 9 30.45 12.23 -11.16
N GLU A 10 30.05 12.39 -12.42
CA GLU A 10 29.33 11.36 -13.20
C GLU A 10 30.16 10.09 -13.35
N ALA A 11 31.42 10.20 -13.77
CA ALA A 11 32.29 9.03 -13.95
C ALA A 11 32.55 8.28 -12.64
N THR A 12 32.67 8.99 -11.52
CA THR A 12 32.88 8.37 -10.20
C THR A 12 31.58 7.74 -9.68
N LYS A 13 30.43 8.35 -9.98
CA LYS A 13 29.11 7.88 -9.59
C LYS A 13 28.70 6.63 -10.36
N GLU A 14 28.88 6.61 -11.67
CA GLU A 14 28.65 5.43 -12.51
C GLU A 14 29.55 4.25 -12.09
N ALA A 15 30.84 4.49 -11.85
CA ALA A 15 31.77 3.44 -11.46
C ALA A 15 31.45 2.81 -10.09
N ASN A 16 31.06 3.61 -9.10
CA ASN A 16 30.79 3.10 -7.75
C ASN A 16 29.42 2.44 -7.62
N SER A 17 28.42 2.92 -8.37
CA SER A 17 27.03 2.50 -8.14
C SER A 17 26.70 1.16 -8.80
N PHE A 18 27.36 0.83 -9.91
CA PHE A 18 27.20 -0.46 -10.56
C PHE A 18 28.14 -1.54 -10.01
N GLU A 19 29.04 -1.21 -9.06
CA GLU A 19 29.98 -2.17 -8.46
C GLU A 19 29.28 -3.39 -7.83
N ASN A 20 28.04 -3.20 -7.37
CA ASN A 20 27.19 -4.22 -6.74
C ASN A 20 26.12 -4.81 -7.68
N HIS A 21 26.28 -4.67 -9.00
CA HIS A 21 25.32 -5.21 -9.97
C HIS A 21 25.19 -6.74 -9.84
N ALA A 22 23.97 -7.29 -9.72
CA ALA A 22 23.77 -8.71 -9.41
C ALA A 22 24.35 -9.68 -10.47
N ALA A 23 24.46 -9.24 -11.73
CA ALA A 23 25.12 -10.03 -12.77
C ALA A 23 26.63 -10.23 -12.54
N LYS A 24 27.26 -9.46 -11.63
CA LYS A 24 28.64 -9.67 -11.18
C LYS A 24 28.83 -11.03 -10.53
N ASP A 25 27.83 -11.61 -9.88
CA ASP A 25 27.97 -12.94 -9.25
C ASP A 25 27.83 -14.11 -10.23
N LEU A 26 27.52 -13.85 -11.50
CA LEU A 26 27.47 -14.87 -12.54
C LEU A 26 28.87 -15.41 -12.85
N THR A 27 28.93 -16.61 -13.44
CA THR A 27 30.19 -17.14 -13.99
C THR A 27 30.69 -16.28 -15.16
N LEU A 28 31.98 -16.33 -15.48
CA LEU A 28 32.55 -15.54 -16.58
C LEU A 28 31.83 -15.79 -17.92
N GLU A 29 31.48 -17.04 -18.21
CA GLU A 29 30.73 -17.41 -19.42
C GLU A 29 29.33 -16.80 -19.43
N GLU A 30 28.62 -16.83 -18.30
CA GLU A 30 27.31 -16.19 -18.16
C GLU A 30 27.40 -14.66 -18.26
N ARG A 31 28.42 -14.01 -17.68
CA ARG A 31 28.66 -12.56 -17.82
C ARG A 31 28.88 -12.18 -19.29
N LEU A 32 29.67 -12.97 -20.03
CA LEU A 32 29.87 -12.77 -21.47
C LEU A 32 28.56 -12.90 -22.24
N LEU A 33 27.79 -13.96 -21.98
CA LEU A 33 26.49 -14.16 -22.63
C LEU A 33 25.51 -13.04 -22.28
N TYR A 34 25.52 -12.54 -21.05
CA TYR A 34 24.69 -11.42 -20.60
C TYR A 34 24.98 -10.15 -21.41
N LEU A 35 26.27 -9.77 -21.51
CA LEU A 35 26.70 -8.59 -22.27
C LEU A 35 26.47 -8.78 -23.78
N GLN A 36 26.64 -9.98 -24.31
CA GLN A 36 26.28 -10.30 -25.70
C GLN A 36 24.77 -10.17 -25.94
N GLY A 37 23.94 -10.57 -24.98
CA GLY A 37 22.49 -10.36 -25.03
C GLY A 37 22.13 -8.88 -25.13
N LEU A 38 22.78 -8.02 -24.34
CA LEU A 38 22.60 -6.56 -24.42
C LEU A 38 23.13 -6.02 -25.75
N ALA A 39 24.26 -6.51 -26.24
CA ALA A 39 24.80 -6.12 -27.54
C ALA A 39 23.83 -6.39 -28.71
N LEU A 40 22.94 -7.40 -28.61
CA LEU A 40 21.88 -7.61 -29.60
C LEU A 40 20.86 -6.47 -29.63
N VAL A 41 20.57 -5.89 -28.46
CA VAL A 41 19.62 -4.79 -28.30
C VAL A 41 20.26 -3.49 -28.82
N MET A 42 21.54 -3.27 -28.55
CA MET A 42 22.32 -2.07 -28.93
C MET A 42 22.39 -1.83 -30.45
N ASN A 43 22.14 -2.84 -31.28
CA ASN A 43 22.16 -2.70 -32.74
C ASN A 43 20.81 -3.14 -33.35
N ALA A 44 19.73 -2.98 -32.60
CA ALA A 44 18.39 -3.42 -32.99
C ALA A 44 17.82 -2.59 -34.15
N ASP A 45 18.12 -1.30 -34.20
CA ASP A 45 17.71 -0.36 -35.24
C ASP A 45 18.68 -0.33 -36.46
N GLY A 46 19.90 -0.85 -36.27
CA GLY A 46 20.98 -0.94 -37.24
C GLY A 46 22.07 0.13 -37.07
N GLU A 47 21.96 0.99 -36.05
CA GLU A 47 22.96 1.95 -35.63
C GLU A 47 23.45 1.59 -34.21
N ILE A 48 24.66 2.02 -33.84
CA ILE A 48 25.19 1.82 -32.49
C ILE A 48 25.56 3.20 -31.98
N HIS A 49 24.83 3.70 -30.99
CA HIS A 49 25.08 5.02 -30.44
C HIS A 49 26.22 5.00 -29.41
N PRO A 50 27.04 6.07 -29.33
CA PRO A 50 28.10 6.19 -28.32
C PRO A 50 27.60 5.99 -26.88
N GLU A 51 26.40 6.45 -26.57
CA GLU A 51 25.77 6.41 -25.26
C GLU A 51 25.40 4.97 -24.83
N GLU A 52 25.00 4.12 -25.78
CA GLU A 52 24.72 2.70 -25.56
C GLU A 52 26.00 1.89 -25.40
N LYS A 53 27.01 2.18 -26.26
CA LYS A 53 28.35 1.59 -26.13
C LYS A 53 28.96 1.94 -24.76
N GLU A 54 28.73 3.16 -24.29
CA GLU A 54 29.13 3.58 -22.96
C GLU A 54 28.44 2.78 -21.86
N TYR A 55 27.14 2.46 -22.02
CA TYR A 55 26.41 1.64 -21.04
C TYR A 55 27.02 0.23 -20.90
N ILE A 56 27.31 -0.44 -22.03
CA ILE A 56 28.00 -1.74 -22.01
C ILE A 56 29.37 -1.62 -21.33
N ARG A 57 30.11 -0.53 -21.57
CA ARG A 57 31.41 -0.28 -20.94
C ARG A 57 31.31 -0.16 -19.42
N ILE A 58 30.29 0.53 -18.92
CA ILE A 58 30.01 0.64 -17.47
C ILE A 58 29.76 -0.76 -16.89
N LEU A 59 28.95 -1.58 -17.55
CA LEU A 59 28.67 -2.94 -17.09
C LEU A 59 29.92 -3.84 -17.13
N ILE A 60 30.77 -3.75 -18.15
CA ILE A 60 32.06 -4.50 -18.21
C ILE A 60 32.92 -4.20 -16.98
N LYS A 61 33.06 -2.92 -16.62
CA LYS A 61 33.84 -2.51 -15.43
C LYS A 61 33.21 -3.04 -14.16
N SER A 62 31.89 -2.94 -14.06
CA SER A 62 31.09 -3.41 -12.92
C SER A 62 31.18 -4.91 -12.72
N PHE A 63 31.34 -5.66 -13.81
CA PHE A 63 31.50 -7.11 -13.81
C PHE A 63 32.96 -7.54 -13.59
N GLU A 64 33.86 -6.58 -13.34
CA GLU A 64 35.31 -6.79 -13.18
C GLU A 64 35.97 -7.46 -14.39
N MET A 65 35.52 -7.11 -15.59
CA MET A 65 36.01 -7.64 -16.85
C MET A 65 36.96 -6.66 -17.55
N ASP A 66 37.82 -7.18 -18.42
CA ASP A 66 38.79 -6.37 -19.18
C ASP A 66 38.08 -5.52 -20.25
N GLU A 67 38.27 -4.19 -20.23
CA GLU A 67 37.64 -3.26 -21.17
C GLU A 67 37.95 -3.56 -22.65
N SER A 68 39.06 -4.26 -22.94
CA SER A 68 39.43 -4.68 -24.30
C SER A 68 38.39 -5.58 -24.97
N ILE A 69 37.49 -6.22 -24.22
CA ILE A 69 36.41 -7.06 -24.79
C ILE A 69 35.29 -6.22 -25.41
N LEU A 70 35.20 -4.92 -25.14
CA LEU A 70 34.12 -4.06 -25.62
C LEU A 70 33.99 -4.11 -27.16
N GLU A 71 35.11 -4.07 -27.88
CA GLU A 71 35.09 -4.16 -29.35
C GLU A 71 34.55 -5.50 -29.84
N SER A 72 34.77 -6.60 -29.11
CA SER A 72 34.20 -7.91 -29.46
C SER A 72 32.68 -7.94 -29.35
N PHE A 73 32.10 -7.17 -28.42
CA PHE A 73 30.64 -7.04 -28.31
C PHE A 73 30.06 -6.16 -29.41
N VAL A 74 30.76 -5.10 -29.82
CA VAL A 74 30.38 -4.28 -30.98
C VAL A 74 30.41 -5.12 -32.26
N GLU A 75 31.47 -5.90 -32.46
CA GLU A 75 31.56 -6.84 -33.60
C GLU A 75 30.42 -7.87 -33.58
N PHE A 76 30.11 -8.42 -32.40
CA PHE A 76 28.99 -9.34 -32.24
C PHE A 76 27.63 -8.68 -32.51
N ALA A 77 27.39 -7.46 -32.02
CA ALA A 77 26.16 -6.70 -32.27
C ALA A 77 25.91 -6.51 -33.77
N GLN A 78 26.96 -6.21 -34.54
CA GLN A 78 26.90 -6.04 -35.99
C GLN A 78 26.70 -7.37 -36.74
N ARG A 79 27.20 -8.48 -36.20
CA ARG A 79 27.18 -9.80 -36.84
C ARG A 79 26.89 -10.92 -35.82
N PRO A 80 25.67 -10.98 -35.29
CA PRO A 80 25.35 -11.93 -34.24
C PRO A 80 25.35 -13.35 -34.80
N ASP A 81 26.03 -14.26 -34.11
CA ASP A 81 26.03 -15.68 -34.46
C ASP A 81 24.89 -16.42 -33.75
N LYS A 82 24.29 -17.37 -34.47
CA LYS A 82 23.09 -18.09 -34.01
C LYS A 82 23.36 -18.94 -32.77
N ASP A 83 24.55 -19.50 -32.63
CA ASP A 83 24.85 -20.45 -31.56
C ASP A 83 24.98 -19.72 -30.22
N THR A 84 25.63 -18.56 -30.20
CA THR A 84 25.72 -17.67 -29.03
C THR A 84 24.36 -17.13 -28.63
N VAL A 85 23.54 -16.66 -29.59
CA VAL A 85 22.16 -16.21 -29.29
C VAL A 85 21.33 -17.34 -28.67
N GLN A 86 21.46 -18.57 -29.17
CA GLN A 86 20.82 -19.73 -28.56
C GLN A 86 21.36 -20.06 -27.17
N ALA A 87 22.67 -19.94 -26.97
CA ALA A 87 23.30 -20.16 -25.67
C ALA A 87 22.79 -19.15 -24.62
N PHE A 88 22.66 -17.87 -25.00
CA PHE A 88 22.06 -16.83 -24.16
C PHE A 88 20.66 -17.24 -23.68
N PHE A 89 19.74 -17.53 -24.61
CA PHE A 89 18.38 -17.91 -24.23
C PHE A 89 18.32 -19.18 -23.39
N ARG A 90 19.13 -20.20 -23.71
CA ARG A 90 19.19 -21.44 -22.90
C ARG A 90 19.67 -21.18 -21.48
N THR A 91 20.59 -20.24 -21.31
CA THR A 91 21.24 -19.94 -20.02
C THR A 91 20.35 -19.13 -19.10
N PHE A 92 19.57 -18.19 -19.65
CA PHE A 92 18.80 -17.22 -18.85
C PHE A 92 17.29 -17.43 -18.83
N ARG A 93 16.75 -18.30 -19.69
CA ARG A 93 15.31 -18.62 -19.72
C ARG A 93 14.79 -19.05 -18.35
N ARG A 94 13.68 -18.44 -17.91
CA ARG A 94 13.01 -18.65 -16.62
C ARG A 94 13.88 -18.38 -15.37
N ARG A 95 15.03 -17.73 -15.48
CA ARG A 95 15.85 -17.37 -14.31
C ARG A 95 15.48 -15.98 -13.79
N PRO A 96 15.50 -15.75 -12.47
CA PRO A 96 15.22 -14.42 -11.89
C PRO A 96 16.12 -13.30 -12.45
N ILE A 97 17.38 -13.60 -12.78
CA ILE A 97 18.32 -12.62 -13.35
C ILE A 97 17.88 -12.08 -14.73
N ALA A 98 16.99 -12.79 -15.44
CA ALA A 98 16.40 -12.29 -16.69
C ALA A 98 15.57 -11.02 -16.48
N GLN A 99 15.02 -10.80 -15.28
CA GLN A 99 14.31 -9.56 -14.96
C GLN A 99 15.27 -8.36 -14.97
N LEU A 100 16.45 -8.52 -14.39
CA LEU A 100 17.49 -7.49 -14.39
C LEU A 100 18.01 -7.24 -15.80
N PHE A 101 18.23 -8.30 -16.58
CA PHE A 101 18.61 -8.19 -17.99
C PHE A 101 17.63 -7.32 -18.79
N LEU A 102 16.33 -7.55 -18.62
CA LEU A 102 15.32 -6.77 -19.33
C LEU A 102 15.30 -5.31 -18.89
N PHE A 103 15.55 -5.05 -17.61
CA PHE A 103 15.70 -3.68 -17.11
C PHE A 103 16.92 -2.99 -17.73
N ASP A 104 18.09 -3.65 -17.75
CA ASP A 104 19.30 -3.13 -18.38
C ASP A 104 19.10 -2.84 -19.87
N ALA A 105 18.40 -3.74 -20.57
CA ALA A 105 18.06 -3.55 -21.97
C ALA A 105 17.22 -2.28 -22.15
N LEU A 106 16.21 -2.05 -21.31
CA LEU A 106 15.37 -0.84 -21.35
C LEU A 106 16.17 0.44 -21.03
N MET A 107 17.06 0.37 -20.02
CA MET A 107 17.95 1.48 -19.65
C MET A 107 18.88 1.89 -20.80
N MET A 108 19.42 0.91 -21.52
CA MET A 108 20.30 1.14 -22.66
C MET A 108 19.55 1.84 -23.81
N THR A 109 18.38 1.33 -24.21
CA THR A 109 17.57 1.83 -25.34
C THR A 109 16.93 3.21 -25.14
N ARG A 110 17.17 3.86 -24.00
CA ARG A 110 16.49 5.12 -23.64
C ARG A 110 17.43 6.20 -23.11
N ARG A 111 18.73 6.00 -23.27
CA ARG A 111 19.77 6.96 -22.86
C ARG A 111 19.78 8.22 -23.74
N ASP A 112 19.23 8.15 -24.95
CA ASP A 112 19.18 9.23 -25.95
C ASP A 112 17.89 10.09 -25.88
N ASP A 113 17.01 9.83 -24.90
CA ASP A 113 15.68 10.43 -24.74
C ASP A 113 14.67 10.21 -25.88
N SER A 114 15.02 9.41 -26.88
CA SER A 114 14.12 8.93 -27.92
C SER A 114 13.70 7.49 -27.63
N VAL A 115 12.60 7.02 -28.22
CA VAL A 115 12.20 5.61 -28.11
C VAL A 115 12.08 5.11 -29.53
N ASP A 116 13.08 4.36 -30.00
CA ASP A 116 12.91 3.65 -31.25
C ASP A 116 11.96 2.47 -31.01
N GLU A 117 10.85 2.44 -31.75
CA GLU A 117 9.87 1.34 -31.68
C GLU A 117 10.51 -0.02 -32.01
N ARG A 118 11.63 -0.04 -32.77
CA ARG A 118 12.37 -1.26 -33.13
C ARG A 118 13.12 -1.85 -31.96
N GLU A 119 13.81 -1.02 -31.18
CA GLU A 119 14.53 -1.47 -29.99
C GLU A 119 13.57 -2.08 -28.98
N LYS A 120 12.44 -1.40 -28.72
CA LYS A 120 11.39 -1.93 -27.86
C LYS A 120 10.84 -3.27 -28.39
N ALA A 121 10.63 -3.40 -29.68
CA ALA A 121 10.17 -4.66 -30.28
C ALA A 121 11.18 -5.81 -30.10
N VAL A 122 12.49 -5.50 -30.11
CA VAL A 122 13.54 -6.49 -29.80
C VAL A 122 13.52 -6.89 -28.33
N VAL A 123 13.40 -5.93 -27.40
CA VAL A 123 13.28 -6.21 -25.97
C VAL A 123 12.03 -7.06 -25.67
N ASP A 124 10.88 -6.70 -26.26
CA ASP A 124 9.63 -7.48 -26.14
C ASP A 124 9.82 -8.92 -26.64
N LYS A 125 10.55 -9.09 -27.75
CA LYS A 125 10.85 -10.42 -28.30
C LYS A 125 11.77 -11.22 -27.39
N ILE A 126 12.78 -10.58 -26.80
CA ILE A 126 13.70 -11.21 -25.85
C ILE A 126 12.94 -11.64 -24.60
N ALA A 127 12.06 -10.80 -24.05
CA ALA A 127 11.21 -11.12 -22.91
C ALA A 127 10.35 -12.37 -23.17
N GLU A 128 9.75 -12.47 -24.36
CA GLU A 128 8.99 -13.65 -24.78
C GLU A 128 9.87 -14.91 -24.81
N GLN A 129 11.08 -14.84 -25.38
CA GLN A 129 11.98 -15.99 -25.50
C GLN A 129 12.62 -16.41 -24.16
N LEU A 130 12.82 -15.47 -23.25
CA LEU A 130 13.23 -15.75 -21.87
C LEU A 130 12.08 -16.32 -21.01
N GLU A 131 10.85 -16.31 -21.55
CA GLU A 131 9.61 -16.73 -20.89
C GLU A 131 9.33 -15.97 -19.60
N VAL A 132 9.58 -14.67 -19.63
CA VAL A 132 9.15 -13.77 -18.55
C VAL A 132 7.64 -13.56 -18.70
N LEU A 133 6.91 -13.67 -17.59
CA LEU A 133 5.47 -13.46 -17.58
C LEU A 133 5.15 -12.02 -18.01
N LYS A 134 4.09 -11.83 -18.80
CA LYS A 134 3.69 -10.51 -19.29
C LYS A 134 3.48 -9.49 -18.17
N GLY A 135 2.89 -9.92 -17.05
CA GLY A 135 2.72 -9.06 -15.86
C GLY A 135 4.08 -8.60 -15.31
N THR A 136 4.99 -9.54 -15.05
CA THR A 136 6.35 -9.22 -14.58
C THR A 136 7.11 -8.32 -15.54
N TYR A 137 6.98 -8.50 -16.86
CA TYR A 137 7.62 -7.62 -17.83
C TYR A 137 7.02 -6.20 -17.80
N GLN A 138 5.69 -6.08 -17.65
CA GLN A 138 5.04 -4.80 -17.44
C GLN A 138 5.54 -4.12 -16.14
N ASP A 139 5.67 -4.88 -15.05
CA ASP A 139 6.21 -4.37 -13.78
C ASP A 139 7.64 -3.85 -13.92
N ILE A 140 8.50 -4.56 -14.67
CA ILE A 140 9.88 -4.11 -14.98
C ILE A 140 9.86 -2.80 -15.78
N TYR A 141 8.99 -2.71 -16.79
CA TYR A 141 8.87 -1.52 -17.63
C TYR A 141 8.34 -0.32 -16.83
N ASP A 142 7.38 -0.53 -15.93
CA ASP A 142 6.84 0.52 -15.09
C ASP A 142 7.86 0.98 -14.05
N LEU A 143 8.57 0.06 -13.39
CA LEU A 143 9.71 0.38 -12.51
C LEU A 143 10.75 1.25 -13.24
N PHE A 144 11.12 0.86 -14.46
CA PHE A 144 12.01 1.63 -15.30
C PHE A 144 11.49 3.06 -15.56
N CYS A 145 10.21 3.21 -15.90
CA CYS A 145 9.60 4.53 -16.11
C CYS A 145 9.62 5.39 -14.83
N HIS A 146 9.33 4.80 -13.66
CA HIS A 146 9.37 5.53 -12.38
C HIS A 146 10.79 5.95 -12.01
N ILE A 147 11.79 5.07 -12.16
CA ILE A 147 13.20 5.41 -11.90
C ILE A 147 13.68 6.52 -12.85
N LYS A 148 13.38 6.43 -14.15
CA LYS A 148 13.74 7.48 -15.13
C LYS A 148 13.15 8.84 -14.75
N ASN A 149 11.90 8.86 -14.29
CA ASN A 149 11.22 10.09 -13.88
C ASN A 149 11.56 10.53 -12.44
N LYS A 150 12.43 9.80 -11.73
CA LYS A 150 12.76 10.01 -10.31
C LYS A 150 11.53 9.99 -9.40
N ASP A 151 10.53 9.20 -9.78
CA ASP A 151 9.30 8.97 -9.04
C ASP A 151 9.53 7.84 -8.02
N TRP A 152 10.29 8.17 -6.97
CA TRP A 152 10.74 7.20 -5.97
C TRP A 152 9.57 6.60 -5.17
N GLU A 153 8.51 7.38 -4.95
CA GLU A 153 7.35 6.95 -4.20
C GLU A 153 6.64 5.76 -4.88
N GLU A 154 6.45 5.85 -6.20
CA GLU A 154 5.85 4.76 -6.98
C GLU A 154 6.85 3.62 -7.23
N SER A 155 8.15 3.92 -7.44
CA SER A 155 9.15 2.86 -7.64
C SER A 155 9.29 1.96 -6.40
N ALA A 156 9.14 2.51 -5.19
CA ALA A 156 9.15 1.77 -3.92
C ALA A 156 8.13 0.62 -3.88
N LEU A 157 6.99 0.74 -4.58
CA LEU A 157 5.98 -0.32 -4.64
C LEU A 157 6.56 -1.62 -5.22
N TYR A 158 7.41 -1.49 -6.23
CA TYR A 158 8.00 -2.63 -6.93
C TYR A 158 9.09 -3.32 -6.11
N PHE A 159 9.84 -2.55 -5.31
CA PHE A 159 10.81 -3.09 -4.33
C PHE A 159 10.13 -3.78 -3.14
N SER A 160 8.89 -3.39 -2.81
CA SER A 160 8.10 -4.04 -1.77
C SER A 160 7.38 -5.31 -2.26
N SER A 161 7.22 -5.48 -3.57
CA SER A 161 6.47 -6.60 -4.15
C SER A 161 7.33 -7.87 -4.20
N HIS A 162 6.73 -9.05 -3.97
CA HIS A 162 7.42 -10.33 -4.24
C HIS A 162 7.57 -10.65 -5.74
N LEU A 163 7.10 -9.76 -6.63
CA LEU A 163 7.10 -9.98 -8.07
C LEU A 163 8.47 -9.69 -8.70
N LEU A 164 9.19 -8.70 -8.17
CA LEU A 164 10.56 -8.38 -8.55
C LEU A 164 11.51 -8.73 -7.40
N ASN A 165 12.74 -9.16 -7.72
CA ASN A 165 13.76 -9.37 -6.70
C ASN A 165 14.44 -8.04 -6.35
N PRO A 166 14.20 -7.43 -5.17
CA PRO A 166 14.72 -6.10 -4.84
C PRO A 166 16.24 -6.05 -4.85
N GLU A 167 16.90 -7.15 -4.46
CA GLU A 167 18.37 -7.27 -4.45
C GLU A 167 18.98 -7.04 -5.83
N HIS A 168 18.27 -7.41 -6.91
CA HIS A 168 18.77 -7.17 -8.26
C HIS A 168 18.84 -5.69 -8.61
N PHE A 169 18.01 -4.85 -7.99
CA PHE A 169 17.81 -3.46 -8.37
C PHE A 169 18.39 -2.46 -7.36
N LYS A 170 18.91 -2.90 -6.21
CA LYS A 170 19.48 -2.02 -5.17
C LYS A 170 20.60 -1.11 -5.68
N HIS A 171 21.46 -1.64 -6.55
CA HIS A 171 22.56 -0.88 -7.16
C HIS A 171 22.07 0.37 -7.94
N LEU A 172 20.82 0.36 -8.43
CA LEU A 172 20.22 1.53 -9.08
C LEU A 172 19.89 2.62 -8.08
N LEU A 173 19.45 2.25 -6.87
CA LEU A 173 19.18 3.22 -5.82
C LEU A 173 20.48 3.87 -5.35
N ASP A 174 21.55 3.07 -5.23
CA ASP A 174 22.91 3.59 -4.99
C ASP A 174 23.30 4.60 -6.08
N TYR A 175 23.00 4.30 -7.35
CA TYR A 175 23.25 5.20 -8.48
C TYR A 175 22.51 6.52 -8.38
N PHE A 176 21.30 6.54 -7.84
CA PHE A 176 20.56 7.78 -7.64
C PHE A 176 20.78 8.40 -6.26
N GLU A 177 21.68 7.86 -5.43
CA GLU A 177 21.92 8.25 -4.03
C GLU A 177 20.63 8.18 -3.19
N VAL A 178 19.79 7.20 -3.49
CA VAL A 178 18.53 6.95 -2.78
C VAL A 178 18.77 5.85 -1.77
N ASP A 179 18.64 6.19 -0.49
CA ASP A 179 18.75 5.22 0.59
C ASP A 179 17.53 4.29 0.61
N PHE A 180 17.76 2.98 0.43
CA PHE A 180 16.71 1.97 0.34
C PHE A 180 15.84 1.94 1.59
N ASP A 181 16.44 1.94 2.78
CA ASP A 181 15.69 1.84 4.04
C ASP A 181 14.78 3.05 4.26
N ASN A 182 15.30 4.27 4.02
CA ASN A 182 14.50 5.49 4.07
C ASN A 182 13.41 5.53 3.00
N LEU A 183 13.68 5.01 1.80
CA LEU A 183 12.68 4.90 0.74
C LEU A 183 11.53 3.99 1.16
N MET A 184 11.85 2.81 1.71
CA MET A 184 10.86 1.86 2.18
C MET A 184 10.04 2.43 3.34
N LEU A 185 10.69 3.06 4.32
CA LEU A 185 10.01 3.72 5.45
C LEU A 185 9.07 4.85 5.00
N SER A 186 9.48 5.64 4.01
CA SER A 186 8.64 6.73 3.49
C SER A 186 7.47 6.21 2.67
N SER A 187 7.69 5.15 1.87
CA SER A 187 6.64 4.46 1.12
C SER A 187 5.59 3.84 2.04
N GLU A 188 5.99 3.22 3.16
CA GLU A 188 5.04 2.66 4.12
C GLU A 188 4.10 3.73 4.70
N LYS A 189 4.65 4.87 5.13
CA LYS A 189 3.85 6.01 5.62
C LYS A 189 2.90 6.55 4.55
N LEU A 190 3.35 6.61 3.30
CA LEU A 190 2.53 7.08 2.18
C LEU A 190 1.41 6.08 1.86
N GLN A 191 1.71 4.79 1.86
CA GLN A 191 0.74 3.72 1.67
C GLN A 191 -0.32 3.72 2.77
N GLU A 192 0.09 3.87 4.03
CA GLU A 192 -0.83 4.00 5.17
C GLU A 192 -1.75 5.22 4.98
N LYS A 193 -1.19 6.37 4.58
CA LYS A 193 -1.96 7.58 4.28
C LYS A 193 -2.96 7.37 3.13
N ARG A 194 -2.53 6.78 2.01
CA ARG A 194 -3.39 6.51 0.83
C ARG A 194 -4.48 5.51 1.18
N PHE A 195 -4.13 4.44 1.88
CA PHE A 195 -5.10 3.44 2.34
C PHE A 195 -6.13 4.06 3.27
N LYS A 196 -5.70 4.91 4.20
CA LYS A 196 -6.59 5.69 5.06
C LYS A 196 -7.53 6.56 4.23
N GLN A 197 -7.04 7.28 3.22
CA GLN A 197 -7.89 8.07 2.32
C GLN A 197 -8.92 7.21 1.56
N VAL A 198 -8.57 6.00 1.12
CA VAL A 198 -9.50 5.07 0.49
C VAL A 198 -10.60 4.63 1.46
N ILE A 199 -10.24 4.28 2.70
CA ILE A 199 -11.22 3.97 3.75
C ILE A 199 -12.16 5.17 3.97
N LEU A 200 -11.60 6.38 4.15
CA LEU A 200 -12.40 7.59 4.40
C LEU A 200 -13.38 7.91 3.27
N SER A 201 -12.92 7.80 2.01
CA SER A 201 -13.78 8.05 0.85
C SER A 201 -14.90 7.02 0.74
N LYS A 202 -14.66 5.74 1.05
CA LYS A 202 -15.72 4.72 1.10
C LYS A 202 -16.73 4.96 2.21
N LEU A 203 -16.28 5.48 3.35
CA LEU A 203 -17.15 5.77 4.49
C LEU A 203 -18.01 7.02 4.32
N ASN A 204 -17.75 7.86 3.30
CA ASN A 204 -18.46 9.10 3.01
C ASN A 204 -18.50 10.08 4.19
N VAL A 205 -17.46 10.08 5.03
CA VAL A 205 -17.37 10.94 6.23
C VAL A 205 -17.44 12.42 5.88
N GLU A 206 -16.94 12.82 4.70
CA GLU A 206 -16.97 14.20 4.22
C GLU A 206 -18.41 14.74 4.02
N ASN A 207 -19.38 13.84 3.87
CA ASN A 207 -20.80 14.20 3.75
C ASN A 207 -21.48 14.37 5.12
N TYR A 208 -20.78 14.13 6.23
CA TYR A 208 -21.33 14.37 7.56
C TYR A 208 -21.42 15.88 7.80
N GLU A 209 -22.64 16.33 8.02
CA GLU A 209 -22.90 17.69 8.48
C GLU A 209 -22.70 17.74 10.00
N TRP A 210 -22.03 18.79 10.48
CA TRP A 210 -21.67 18.96 11.88
C TRP A 210 -22.35 20.19 12.48
N GLU A 211 -22.83 20.07 13.71
CA GLU A 211 -23.34 21.17 14.51
C GLU A 211 -22.53 21.36 15.80
N GLU A 212 -22.53 22.57 16.35
CA GLU A 212 -21.81 22.92 17.58
C GLU A 212 -22.45 22.22 18.78
N LEU A 213 -21.64 21.46 19.54
CA LEU A 213 -22.09 20.81 20.76
C LEU A 213 -22.04 21.82 21.91
N LYS A 214 -23.20 22.25 22.40
CA LYS A 214 -23.30 23.17 23.54
C LYS A 214 -23.61 22.39 24.80
N TYR A 215 -22.79 22.56 25.84
CA TYR A 215 -23.13 22.04 27.16
C TYR A 215 -22.74 22.94 28.33
N TYR A 216 -23.46 22.78 29.43
CA TYR A 216 -23.20 23.45 30.72
C TYR A 216 -22.64 22.46 31.73
N SER A 217 -21.43 22.72 32.24
CA SER A 217 -20.94 22.13 33.49
C SER A 217 -20.66 23.24 34.50
N ASP A 218 -21.27 23.18 35.68
CA ASP A 218 -21.02 24.09 36.82
C ASP A 218 -20.95 25.59 36.49
N GLY A 219 -21.82 26.06 35.59
CA GLY A 219 -21.92 27.49 35.24
C GLY A 219 -20.80 28.03 34.36
N ILE A 220 -19.93 27.17 33.81
CA ILE A 220 -18.88 27.52 32.86
C ILE A 220 -19.16 26.77 31.55
N ILE A 221 -19.32 27.51 30.44
CA ILE A 221 -19.31 26.95 29.10
C ILE A 221 -17.85 26.56 28.79
N THR A 222 -17.53 25.29 28.93
CA THR A 222 -16.34 24.65 28.33
C THR A 222 -16.93 23.74 27.26
N THR A 223 -16.59 23.73 25.98
CA THR A 223 -15.34 23.91 25.23
C THR A 223 -15.68 24.58 23.88
N PRO A 224 -14.91 25.55 23.38
CA PRO A 224 -15.30 26.32 22.18
C PRO A 224 -15.27 25.58 20.83
N ASN A 225 -15.03 24.26 20.77
CA ASN A 225 -14.79 23.56 19.49
C ASN A 225 -15.45 22.17 19.37
N SER A 226 -16.21 21.71 20.35
CA SER A 226 -16.81 20.38 20.29
C SER A 226 -17.99 20.35 19.30
N LYS A 227 -18.11 19.31 18.49
CA LYS A 227 -19.13 19.18 17.43
C LYS A 227 -19.81 17.82 17.48
N VAL A 228 -21.01 17.74 16.93
CA VAL A 228 -21.77 16.49 16.77
C VAL A 228 -22.41 16.44 15.39
N THR A 229 -22.54 15.26 14.78
CA THR A 229 -23.18 15.11 13.48
C THR A 229 -24.65 15.54 13.53
N SER A 230 -25.12 16.42 12.64
CA SER A 230 -26.50 16.97 12.66
C SER A 230 -27.57 15.91 12.42
N HIS A 231 -27.20 14.80 11.78
CA HIS A 231 -28.07 13.66 11.50
C HIS A 231 -27.46 12.37 12.06
N TYR A 232 -28.33 11.36 12.14
CA TYR A 232 -27.93 9.99 12.40
C TYR A 232 -27.06 9.43 11.29
N VAL A 233 -26.00 8.73 11.69
CA VAL A 233 -25.07 8.08 10.78
C VAL A 233 -25.35 6.58 10.76
N ASP A 234 -25.64 6.06 9.57
CA ASP A 234 -25.66 4.62 9.32
C ASP A 234 -24.23 4.12 9.07
N LEU A 235 -23.52 3.83 10.16
CA LEU A 235 -22.19 3.24 10.09
C LEU A 235 -22.22 1.81 9.53
N THR A 236 -23.33 1.08 9.60
CA THR A 236 -23.39 -0.33 9.16
C THR A 236 -23.26 -0.42 7.64
N SER A 237 -24.02 0.40 6.91
CA SER A 237 -23.90 0.50 5.46
C SER A 237 -22.50 0.97 5.03
N SER A 238 -21.90 1.91 5.78
CA SER A 238 -20.54 2.37 5.52
C SER A 238 -19.49 1.28 5.78
N LEU A 239 -19.60 0.52 6.87
CA LEU A 239 -18.69 -0.58 7.20
C LEU A 239 -18.80 -1.74 6.20
N MET A 240 -19.99 -2.02 5.68
CA MET A 240 -20.20 -3.00 4.62
C MET A 240 -19.37 -2.68 3.36
N SER A 241 -19.15 -1.40 3.05
CA SER A 241 -18.31 -1.01 1.92
C SER A 241 -16.82 -1.34 2.11
N LEU A 242 -16.36 -1.48 3.36
CA LEU A 242 -14.98 -1.84 3.70
C LEU A 242 -14.68 -3.32 3.45
N VAL A 243 -15.72 -4.16 3.38
CA VAL A 243 -15.58 -5.59 3.06
C VAL A 243 -14.87 -5.79 1.72
N GLU A 244 -15.04 -4.88 0.75
CA GLU A 244 -14.34 -4.95 -0.53
C GLU A 244 -12.83 -4.71 -0.42
N LEU A 245 -12.37 -4.10 0.69
CA LEU A 245 -10.97 -3.75 0.91
C LEU A 245 -10.19 -4.84 1.65
N ILE A 246 -10.87 -5.73 2.40
CA ILE A 246 -10.18 -6.71 3.25
C ILE A 246 -9.38 -7.72 2.43
N VAL A 247 -9.97 -8.28 1.37
CA VAL A 247 -9.27 -9.28 0.54
C VAL A 247 -8.02 -8.70 -0.13
N PRO A 248 -8.09 -7.55 -0.85
CA PRO A 248 -6.89 -6.94 -1.42
C PRO A 248 -5.83 -6.59 -0.37
N LYS A 249 -6.24 -6.08 0.81
CA LYS A 249 -5.31 -5.70 1.87
C LYS A 249 -4.59 -6.90 2.47
N VAL A 250 -5.34 -7.93 2.90
CA VAL A 250 -4.77 -9.15 3.49
C VAL A 250 -3.93 -9.91 2.47
N GLN A 251 -4.37 -9.98 1.20
CA GLN A 251 -3.56 -10.59 0.13
C GLN A 251 -2.25 -9.83 -0.08
N SER A 252 -2.30 -8.49 -0.14
CA SER A 252 -1.09 -7.67 -0.27
C SER A 252 -0.14 -7.83 0.91
N ASP A 253 -0.63 -8.01 2.13
CA ASP A 253 0.22 -8.23 3.30
C ASP A 253 0.88 -9.62 3.27
N LEU A 254 0.14 -10.65 2.81
CA LEU A 254 0.66 -12.01 2.62
C LEU A 254 1.73 -12.05 1.51
N ASP A 255 1.43 -11.44 0.36
CA ASP A 255 2.33 -11.34 -0.79
C ASP A 255 3.54 -10.44 -0.52
N ARG A 256 3.62 -9.80 0.64
CA ARG A 256 4.77 -9.02 1.11
C ARG A 256 5.50 -9.67 2.28
N GLY A 257 5.03 -10.81 2.76
CA GLY A 257 5.60 -11.51 3.90
C GLY A 257 5.29 -10.85 5.26
N LYS A 258 4.49 -9.78 5.29
CA LYS A 258 4.08 -9.07 6.51
C LYS A 258 3.21 -9.93 7.42
N ILE A 259 2.49 -10.86 6.81
CA ILE A 259 1.74 -11.90 7.49
C ILE A 259 2.04 -13.27 6.89
N CYS A 260 1.81 -14.29 7.70
CA CYS A 260 1.63 -15.65 7.25
C CYS A 260 0.32 -16.24 7.78
N VAL A 261 -0.15 -17.33 7.16
CA VAL A 261 -1.29 -18.09 7.66
C VAL A 261 -0.77 -19.33 8.37
N ASN A 262 -1.00 -19.41 9.68
CA ASN A 262 -0.55 -20.54 10.47
C ASN A 262 -1.43 -21.79 10.26
N PRO A 263 -1.04 -22.98 10.79
CA PRO A 263 -1.83 -24.21 10.63
C PRO A 263 -3.26 -24.14 11.17
N ASN A 264 -3.54 -23.23 12.10
CA ASN A 264 -4.86 -22.99 12.68
C ASN A 264 -5.72 -22.00 11.87
N GLU A 265 -5.24 -21.56 10.70
CA GLU A 265 -5.90 -20.54 9.87
C GLU A 265 -6.03 -19.20 10.59
N GLU A 266 -4.97 -18.81 11.30
CA GLU A 266 -4.83 -17.49 11.90
C GLU A 266 -3.78 -16.68 11.14
N LEU A 267 -4.02 -15.38 11.02
CA LEU A 267 -3.08 -14.42 10.47
C LEU A 267 -2.06 -14.08 11.56
N GLU A 268 -0.79 -14.38 11.28
CA GLU A 268 0.34 -14.16 12.19
C GLU A 268 1.30 -13.15 11.57
N SER A 269 1.71 -12.13 12.32
CA SER A 269 2.66 -11.11 11.86
C SER A 269 4.08 -11.66 11.75
N GLU A 270 4.99 -10.91 11.12
CA GLU A 270 6.43 -11.23 11.09
C GLU A 270 7.04 -11.44 12.50
N ASN A 271 6.46 -10.81 13.53
CA ASN A 271 6.92 -10.93 14.93
C ASN A 271 6.29 -12.12 15.67
N GLY A 272 5.45 -12.91 15.02
CA GLY A 272 4.73 -14.04 15.62
C GLY A 272 3.49 -13.66 16.43
N GLU A 273 3.00 -12.42 16.29
CA GLU A 273 1.78 -11.98 16.96
C GLU A 273 0.54 -12.41 16.15
N ILE A 274 -0.43 -13.01 16.83
CA ILE A 274 -1.71 -13.40 16.20
C ILE A 274 -2.56 -12.13 16.04
N LEU A 275 -2.92 -11.83 14.79
CA LEU A 275 -3.66 -10.63 14.41
C LEU A 275 -5.16 -10.87 14.40
N ALA A 276 -5.59 -11.96 13.75
CA ALA A 276 -6.99 -12.36 13.63
C ALA A 276 -7.11 -13.81 13.15
N SER A 277 -8.26 -14.44 13.38
CA SER A 277 -8.60 -15.68 12.67
C SER A 277 -9.07 -15.33 11.25
N VAL A 278 -8.67 -16.11 10.25
CA VAL A 278 -9.15 -15.96 8.86
C VAL A 278 -10.68 -16.02 8.81
N LYS A 279 -11.30 -16.92 9.59
CA LYS A 279 -12.76 -17.05 9.68
C LYS A 279 -13.43 -15.86 10.34
N SER A 280 -12.83 -15.26 11.37
CA SER A 280 -13.42 -14.07 12.01
C SER A 280 -13.45 -12.86 11.08
N LEU A 281 -12.63 -12.84 10.03
CA LEU A 281 -12.66 -11.80 8.99
C LEU A 281 -13.64 -12.14 7.85
N GLY A 282 -14.42 -13.21 7.97
CA GLY A 282 -15.25 -13.71 6.88
C GLY A 282 -14.43 -14.08 5.65
N LEU A 283 -13.22 -14.62 5.85
CA LEU A 283 -12.33 -15.05 4.77
C LEU A 283 -12.19 -16.57 4.74
N ASN A 284 -11.80 -17.08 3.58
CA ASN A 284 -11.31 -18.42 3.39
C ASN A 284 -9.92 -18.37 2.71
N TYR A 285 -8.97 -19.16 3.21
CA TYR A 285 -7.62 -19.22 2.66
C TYR A 285 -7.43 -20.50 1.84
N ASP A 286 -7.21 -20.34 0.54
CA ASP A 286 -6.83 -21.43 -0.34
C ASP A 286 -5.32 -21.68 -0.23
N LYS A 287 -4.95 -22.78 0.43
CA LYS A 287 -3.55 -23.16 0.67
C LYS A 287 -2.82 -23.57 -0.62
N GLU A 288 -3.53 -24.09 -1.62
CA GLU A 288 -2.94 -24.54 -2.88
C GLU A 288 -2.56 -23.32 -3.72
N ASN A 289 -3.47 -22.35 -3.82
CA ASN A 289 -3.28 -21.13 -4.60
C ASN A 289 -2.68 -19.97 -3.79
N LYS A 290 -2.52 -20.12 -2.48
CA LYS A 290 -2.09 -19.10 -1.52
C LYS A 290 -2.88 -17.80 -1.62
N CYS A 291 -4.21 -17.90 -1.76
CA CYS A 291 -5.07 -16.74 -1.93
C CYS A 291 -6.24 -16.69 -0.95
N PHE A 292 -6.73 -15.48 -0.67
CA PHE A 292 -7.92 -15.25 0.15
C PHE A 292 -9.16 -15.05 -0.71
N ASN A 293 -10.28 -15.58 -0.23
CA ASN A 293 -11.60 -15.36 -0.80
C ASN A 293 -12.55 -14.87 0.30
N LEU A 294 -13.45 -13.96 -0.06
CA LEU A 294 -14.50 -13.49 0.84
C LEU A 294 -15.59 -14.55 0.99
N HIS A 295 -15.91 -14.89 2.23
CA HIS A 295 -16.97 -15.81 2.61
C HIS A 295 -17.63 -15.34 3.92
N LEU A 296 -18.52 -14.35 3.81
CA LEU A 296 -19.33 -13.89 4.94
C LEU A 296 -20.42 -14.92 5.30
N SER A 297 -20.77 -14.98 6.58
CA SER A 297 -21.84 -15.83 7.09
C SER A 297 -23.22 -15.43 6.54
N ASP A 298 -24.07 -16.43 6.30
CA ASP A 298 -25.50 -16.23 6.03
C ASP A 298 -26.31 -15.89 7.30
N ASP A 299 -25.72 -16.10 8.48
CA ASP A 299 -26.31 -15.73 9.76
C ASP A 299 -26.03 -14.25 10.04
N ASP A 300 -27.09 -13.43 10.09
CA ASP A 300 -26.98 -11.98 10.27
C ASP A 300 -26.15 -11.58 11.49
N ALA A 301 -26.25 -12.30 12.61
CA ALA A 301 -25.52 -11.95 13.83
C ALA A 301 -24.01 -12.26 13.70
N LYS A 302 -23.66 -13.34 12.99
CA LYS A 302 -22.25 -13.68 12.72
C LYS A 302 -21.64 -12.77 11.67
N LYS A 303 -22.41 -12.46 10.62
CA LYS A 303 -21.99 -11.53 9.58
C LYS A 303 -21.65 -10.16 10.16
N ASP A 304 -22.46 -9.71 11.11
CA ASP A 304 -22.25 -8.49 11.87
C ASP A 304 -20.90 -8.52 12.66
N GLU A 305 -20.61 -9.63 13.34
CA GLU A 305 -19.32 -9.83 14.02
C GLU A 305 -18.13 -9.88 13.05
N GLU A 306 -18.30 -10.46 11.87
CA GLU A 306 -17.28 -10.50 10.81
C GLU A 306 -16.98 -9.11 10.25
N ILE A 307 -18.02 -8.31 9.96
CA ILE A 307 -17.86 -6.92 9.49
C ILE A 307 -17.14 -6.08 10.56
N TYR A 308 -17.51 -6.25 11.82
CA TYR A 308 -16.83 -5.58 12.93
C TYR A 308 -15.34 -5.94 12.98
N SER A 309 -15.03 -7.23 12.86
CA SER A 309 -13.65 -7.73 12.88
C SER A 309 -12.84 -7.20 11.69
N ILE A 310 -13.45 -7.11 10.50
CA ILE A 310 -12.87 -6.47 9.32
C ILE A 310 -12.54 -5.01 9.62
N ALA A 311 -13.47 -4.25 10.20
CA ALA A 311 -13.27 -2.84 10.53
C ALA A 311 -12.09 -2.65 11.51
N CYS A 312 -12.01 -3.47 12.56
CA CYS A 312 -10.89 -3.48 13.51
C CYS A 312 -9.55 -3.78 12.85
N TYR A 313 -9.52 -4.78 11.96
CA TYR A 313 -8.31 -5.16 11.24
C TYR A 313 -7.80 -4.01 10.34
N LEU A 314 -8.72 -3.36 9.61
CA LEU A 314 -8.36 -2.28 8.69
C LEU A 314 -7.97 -0.98 9.42
N SER A 315 -8.50 -0.71 10.61
CA SER A 315 -8.23 0.52 11.37
C SER A 315 -6.94 0.49 12.19
N THR A 316 -6.58 -0.66 12.76
CA THR A 316 -5.46 -0.76 13.71
C THR A 316 -4.13 -1.09 13.06
N GLY A 317 -4.11 -1.38 11.75
CA GLY A 317 -2.89 -1.49 10.97
C GLY A 317 -1.82 -2.40 11.57
N PHE A 318 -2.23 -3.51 12.21
CA PHE A 318 -1.43 -4.61 12.81
C PHE A 318 -1.37 -4.75 14.33
N VAL A 319 -1.99 -3.92 15.16
CA VAL A 319 -1.84 -4.13 16.62
C VAL A 319 -3.12 -3.92 17.38
N GLY A 320 -3.73 -5.04 17.81
CA GLY A 320 -4.08 -5.36 19.20
C GLY A 320 -4.62 -4.28 20.15
N ARG A 321 -5.16 -3.17 19.66
CA ARG A 321 -5.67 -2.08 20.49
C ARG A 321 -7.16 -1.91 20.25
N SER A 322 -7.83 -2.71 21.07
CA SER A 322 -9.18 -2.57 21.59
C SER A 322 -10.32 -2.98 20.66
N ASN A 323 -11.19 -3.82 21.23
CA ASN A 323 -12.54 -4.11 20.70
C ASN A 323 -13.49 -2.92 20.99
N ASN A 324 -12.96 -1.69 21.02
CA ASN A 324 -13.75 -0.50 21.25
C ASN A 324 -14.09 0.14 19.91
N ILE A 325 -15.38 0.21 19.67
CA ILE A 325 -15.98 0.92 18.55
C ILE A 325 -15.54 2.38 18.44
N ASN A 326 -15.19 3.02 19.57
CA ASN A 326 -14.68 4.39 19.58
C ASN A 326 -13.30 4.51 18.92
N ASP A 327 -12.45 3.48 18.97
CA ASP A 327 -11.13 3.52 18.34
C ASP A 327 -11.27 3.42 16.81
N ILE A 328 -12.26 2.64 16.34
CA ILE A 328 -12.65 2.61 14.92
C ILE A 328 -13.16 3.98 14.50
N ILE A 329 -14.01 4.62 15.30
CA ILE A 329 -14.56 5.95 15.00
C ILE A 329 -13.49 7.03 15.04
N ALA A 330 -12.58 7.00 16.01
CA ALA A 330 -11.43 7.90 16.08
C ALA A 330 -10.52 7.75 14.86
N PHE A 331 -10.28 6.50 14.43
CA PHE A 331 -9.55 6.22 13.19
C PHE A 331 -10.26 6.78 11.96
N ILE A 332 -11.58 6.55 11.85
CA ILE A 332 -12.44 7.01 10.75
C ILE A 332 -12.52 8.54 10.71
N LEU A 333 -12.56 9.22 11.85
CA LEU A 333 -12.70 10.68 11.88
C LEU A 333 -11.36 11.42 11.90
N GLN A 334 -10.24 10.68 11.97
CA GLN A 334 -8.90 11.23 12.20
C GLN A 334 -8.84 12.14 13.44
N ASP A 335 -9.63 11.81 14.45
CA ASP A 335 -9.78 12.61 15.65
C ASP A 335 -9.80 11.67 16.84
N GLU A 336 -8.73 11.71 17.65
CA GLU A 336 -8.57 10.90 18.85
C GLU A 336 -9.64 11.20 19.90
N ASN A 337 -10.30 12.36 19.80
CA ASN A 337 -11.41 12.75 20.67
C ASN A 337 -12.77 12.36 20.10
N ALA A 338 -12.82 11.71 18.92
CA ALA A 338 -14.10 11.30 18.35
C ALA A 338 -14.68 10.07 19.07
N SER A 339 -15.98 10.10 19.33
CA SER A 339 -16.67 9.04 20.06
C SER A 339 -18.15 8.93 19.72
N ILE A 340 -18.73 7.76 20.01
CA ILE A 340 -20.18 7.56 19.93
C ILE A 340 -20.88 8.39 21.00
N ALA A 341 -21.91 9.13 20.59
CA ALA A 341 -22.94 9.65 21.49
C ALA A 341 -23.71 8.52 22.19
N GLN A 342 -23.46 8.30 23.48
CA GLN A 342 -24.22 7.34 24.28
C GLN A 342 -25.10 8.00 25.33
N ALA A 343 -26.35 7.51 25.47
CA ALA A 343 -27.31 8.04 26.43
C ALA A 343 -27.31 7.33 27.79
N ARG A 344 -27.34 8.11 28.88
CA ARG A 344 -27.42 7.61 30.27
C ARG A 344 -28.53 8.25 31.11
N ARG A 345 -28.92 7.54 32.19
CA ARG A 345 -29.89 7.99 33.21
C ARG A 345 -29.23 8.93 34.20
N HIS A 346 -29.92 9.99 34.59
CA HIS A 346 -29.39 10.97 35.56
C HIS A 346 -29.56 10.44 37.00
N PRO A 347 -28.54 10.57 37.89
CA PRO A 347 -28.59 10.02 39.25
C PRO A 347 -29.74 10.58 40.11
N SER A 348 -30.02 11.87 39.98
CA SER A 348 -31.09 12.55 40.74
C SER A 348 -32.49 12.27 40.19
N TYR A 349 -32.59 11.67 39.00
CA TYR A 349 -33.84 11.30 38.35
C TYR A 349 -33.68 9.89 37.79
N PRO A 350 -33.65 8.85 38.65
CA PRO A 350 -33.29 7.47 38.25
C PRO A 350 -34.29 6.83 37.26
N ASN A 351 -35.43 7.49 37.03
CA ASN A 351 -36.44 7.12 36.05
C ASN A 351 -36.38 7.98 34.77
N GLU A 352 -35.49 8.97 34.71
CA GLU A 352 -35.38 9.94 33.61
C GLU A 352 -33.95 9.92 33.05
N ARG A 353 -33.86 9.82 31.73
CA ARG A 353 -32.62 10.09 30.97
C ARG A 353 -32.68 11.60 30.62
N CYS A 354 -31.58 12.34 30.74
CA CYS A 354 -31.57 13.80 30.55
C CYS A 354 -30.77 14.17 29.31
N PHE A 355 -31.37 14.86 28.32
CA PHE A 355 -30.90 14.97 26.92
C PHE A 355 -30.58 16.40 26.44
N PRO A 356 -29.58 16.61 25.55
CA PRO A 356 -29.36 17.84 24.78
C PRO A 356 -30.32 17.98 23.57
N ARG A 357 -30.89 19.18 23.35
CA ARG A 357 -31.70 19.55 22.16
C ARG A 357 -30.87 19.95 20.93
N SER A 358 -31.43 19.86 19.71
CA SER A 358 -31.03 20.69 18.56
C SER A 358 -32.29 21.25 17.87
N GLY A 359 -32.35 22.56 17.62
CA GLY A 359 -33.50 23.25 17.02
C GLY A 359 -34.76 23.38 17.91
N ASN A 360 -35.92 23.61 17.27
CA ASN A 360 -37.24 23.79 17.90
C ASN A 360 -38.06 22.50 18.01
N GLU A 361 -37.55 21.37 17.54
CA GLU A 361 -38.23 20.07 17.59
C GLU A 361 -37.48 19.11 18.53
N TYR A 362 -38.21 18.18 19.15
CA TYR A 362 -37.68 17.25 20.14
C TYR A 362 -36.68 16.28 19.49
N LEU A 363 -35.49 16.17 20.07
CA LEU A 363 -34.52 15.14 19.73
C LEU A 363 -34.25 14.31 20.98
N ASP A 364 -34.47 13.00 20.85
CA ASP A 364 -33.98 11.99 21.78
C ASP A 364 -32.49 11.79 21.47
N GLU A 365 -31.56 12.03 22.43
CA GLU A 365 -30.24 11.34 22.61
C GLU A 365 -29.14 12.15 23.33
N VAL A 366 -28.33 11.50 24.18
CA VAL A 366 -27.27 12.07 25.05
C VAL A 366 -25.88 11.58 24.62
N LEU A 367 -24.84 12.35 24.96
CA LEU A 367 -23.42 12.05 24.78
C LEU A 367 -22.73 11.75 26.13
N GLU A 368 -22.00 10.63 26.21
CA GLU A 368 -21.02 10.32 27.27
C GLU A 368 -19.62 10.25 26.64
N PHE A 369 -18.66 10.98 27.22
CA PHE A 369 -17.24 10.94 26.86
C PHE A 369 -16.40 10.85 28.14
N GLU A 370 -15.51 9.87 28.23
CA GLU A 370 -14.62 9.63 29.40
C GLU A 370 -15.32 9.62 30.78
N GLY A 371 -16.56 9.12 30.84
CA GLY A 371 -17.33 9.07 32.10
C GLY A 371 -17.93 10.43 32.51
N LYS A 372 -17.90 11.44 31.64
CA LYS A 372 -18.56 12.74 31.83
C LYS A 372 -19.82 12.83 30.96
N LEU A 373 -20.84 13.50 31.50
CA LEU A 373 -22.16 13.69 30.86
C LEU A 373 -22.29 15.14 30.36
N TYR A 374 -22.87 15.30 29.19
CA TYR A 374 -22.97 16.60 28.50
C TYR A 374 -24.46 16.93 28.18
N LEU A 375 -24.95 18.14 28.54
CA LEU A 375 -26.36 18.58 28.43
C LEU A 375 -26.50 19.91 27.66
N ASN A 376 -27.42 20.03 26.69
CA ASN A 376 -27.71 21.28 25.96
C ASN A 376 -28.95 21.99 26.53
N GLU A 377 -28.89 23.32 26.65
CA GLU A 377 -30.00 24.16 27.09
C GLU A 377 -31.10 24.24 26.03
N PHE A 378 -32.37 24.03 26.40
CA PHE A 378 -33.46 25.01 26.23
C PHE A 378 -34.82 24.38 26.64
N ASN A 379 -35.51 25.06 27.57
CA ASN A 379 -36.90 24.92 28.04
C ASN A 379 -37.30 23.86 29.09
N ASN A 380 -37.80 24.42 30.19
CA ASN A 380 -38.63 23.85 31.26
C ASN A 380 -39.99 23.29 30.79
N SER A 381 -40.03 22.29 29.93
CA SER A 381 -41.30 21.63 29.59
C SER A 381 -41.15 20.11 29.53
N TYR A 382 -41.82 19.46 30.47
CA TYR A 382 -42.06 18.02 30.59
C TYR A 382 -42.26 17.34 29.22
N VAL A 383 -41.50 16.26 28.98
CA VAL A 383 -41.65 15.39 27.80
C VAL A 383 -42.43 14.13 28.19
N HIS A 384 -43.46 13.80 27.41
CA HIS A 384 -44.23 12.57 27.52
C HIS A 384 -43.59 11.44 26.69
N TYR A 385 -43.58 10.24 27.29
CA TYR A 385 -43.07 8.94 26.83
C TYR A 385 -43.14 8.60 25.33
N ALA A 386 -42.04 8.01 24.83
CA ALA A 386 -41.99 6.96 23.80
C ALA A 386 -40.74 6.08 24.00
N GLU A 387 -40.70 4.92 23.33
CA GLU A 387 -40.10 3.64 23.73
C GLU A 387 -38.58 3.63 24.04
N PHE A 388 -38.23 2.88 25.09
CA PHE A 388 -36.87 2.65 25.54
C PHE A 388 -36.20 1.55 24.71
N VAL A 389 -35.00 1.82 24.18
CA VAL A 389 -34.04 0.76 23.87
C VAL A 389 -33.12 0.59 25.08
N GLU A 390 -33.19 -0.59 25.68
CA GLU A 390 -32.25 -1.09 26.67
C GLU A 390 -30.98 -1.50 25.90
N CYS A 391 -29.90 -0.71 25.96
CA CYS A 391 -28.61 -1.14 25.41
C CYS A 391 -27.99 -2.16 26.37
N ILE A 392 -28.40 -3.42 26.24
CA ILE A 392 -27.71 -4.61 26.74
C ILE A 392 -27.26 -5.46 25.53
N GLU A 393 -26.88 -4.81 24.44
CA GLU A 393 -26.54 -5.49 23.20
C GLU A 393 -25.10 -5.17 22.77
N SER A 394 -24.51 -6.05 21.97
CA SER A 394 -23.13 -5.96 21.51
C SER A 394 -22.85 -4.64 20.79
N ASN A 395 -21.59 -4.17 20.78
CA ASN A 395 -21.18 -2.91 20.12
C ASN A 395 -21.71 -2.77 18.68
N PHE A 396 -21.91 -3.88 17.98
CA PHE A 396 -22.44 -3.89 16.62
C PHE A 396 -23.95 -3.66 16.52
N SER A 397 -24.75 -4.07 17.49
CA SER A 397 -26.19 -3.81 17.44
C SER A 397 -26.49 -2.30 17.56
N VAL A 398 -25.64 -1.57 18.29
CA VAL A 398 -25.66 -0.11 18.37
C VAL A 398 -25.39 0.48 16.98
N LEU A 399 -24.40 -0.03 16.23
CA LEU A 399 -24.14 0.37 14.84
C LEU A 399 -25.31 0.07 13.90
N LYS A 400 -25.92 -1.11 14.05
CA LYS A 400 -27.04 -1.59 13.23
C LYS A 400 -28.34 -0.83 13.47
N SER A 401 -28.47 -0.18 14.63
CA SER A 401 -29.64 0.64 14.95
C SER A 401 -29.84 1.77 13.93
N GLY A 402 -28.78 2.21 13.24
CA GLY A 402 -28.80 3.37 12.36
C GLY A 402 -29.09 4.67 13.10
N LYS A 403 -29.00 4.65 14.44
CA LYS A 403 -29.35 5.74 15.34
C LYS A 403 -28.13 6.15 16.17
N ILE A 404 -26.99 6.35 15.51
CA ILE A 404 -25.79 6.88 16.17
C ILE A 404 -25.53 8.29 15.68
N ARG A 405 -25.27 9.19 16.62
CA ARG A 405 -24.59 10.47 16.34
C ARG A 405 -23.14 10.36 16.78
N ILE A 406 -22.25 11.00 16.03
CA ILE A 406 -20.82 11.01 16.36
C ILE A 406 -20.45 12.39 16.87
N ALA A 407 -19.65 12.46 17.93
CA ALA A 407 -19.16 13.72 18.46
C ALA A 407 -17.64 13.78 18.49
N THR A 408 -17.11 14.99 18.35
CA THR A 408 -15.71 15.35 18.49
C THR A 408 -15.57 16.39 19.60
N PHE A 409 -14.57 16.25 20.47
CA PHE A 409 -14.44 17.06 21.69
C PHE A 409 -13.27 18.03 21.69
#